data_AF-A0A955JH38-F1
#
_entry.id   AF-A0A955JH38-F1
#
_cell.length_a   1.000
_cell.length_b   1.000
_cell.length_c   1.000
_cell.angle_alpha   90.00
_cell.angle_beta   90.00
_cell.angle_gamma   90.00
#
_symmetry.space_group_name_H-M   'P 1'
#
loop_
_entity.id
_entity.type
_entity.pdbx_description
1 polymer ?
#
loop_
_entity_poly.entity_id
_entity_poly.type
_entity_poly.pdbx_seq_one_letter_code
_entity_poly.pdbx_strand_id
1 'polypeptide(L)'
;MNLRIALLLTLLAPMLKAQGDLEVRVIDVQSLLEPLRDASVAVWGLPIKNALSSIRDGEDTAEPEPVWLVEPDTLVNQLRDAIDPKGWPEGCLIRLNDSRRHLIVIQTPQVLDRLEATVQRMARRLNLSIEVEVLVVKANAAALAGLMGGGGVVSESRFNALMQGEDQGLTVVANASTTTLSGIRARIVSGRNHRRVAVTEVEVAQSSRIADPNVLVLRDGLDLSVRPMLLPDGRVHVRVQGGYDRDLVTRQVQTRQDSKLELPSLQVQRVSGNATLLAGEGFVLGTVSGDDEGSGLLIIRARSTSPVAAEVGDRFQPYPIAYLTQSFMRLPTLDLGLNPRRPDGGSGFREEPTGYVSGSEIVDFIRRGVTPRWWGENLYELSPQRDWLWVAAGPEHHRGVTNFLGALGRSRARSVTAEVMVVTLASRALADIGPARGLEQLRQILRSPAALRRFHAVSATEIGGSVELLGGEEYAYLREFNVEIAMGSEMVEPEVDTGFSGVYVQLRPTELTGDQLGLDYRIETGGRDTMTTRDAGTLE
;
A
#
# COMPACT_ATOMS: atom_id res chain seq x y z
N MET A 1 25.33 -22.15 19.06
CA MET A 1 26.61 -22.25 18.29
C MET A 1 26.93 -23.72 17.99
N ASN A 2 27.03 -24.17 16.73
CA ASN A 2 27.44 -25.57 16.43
C ASN A 2 28.84 -25.84 16.96
N LEU A 3 29.02 -27.03 17.52
CA LEU A 3 30.30 -27.61 17.94
C LEU A 3 31.39 -27.45 16.86
N ARG A 4 31.04 -27.59 15.57
CA ARG A 4 31.99 -27.46 14.44
C ARG A 4 32.61 -26.06 14.29
N ILE A 5 31.83 -24.99 14.46
CA ILE A 5 32.37 -23.62 14.37
C ILE A 5 33.24 -23.35 15.59
N ALA A 6 32.77 -23.76 16.78
CA ALA A 6 33.55 -23.65 18.01
C ALA A 6 34.90 -24.39 17.87
N LEU A 7 34.90 -25.60 17.33
CA LEU A 7 36.12 -26.39 17.10
C LEU A 7 37.05 -25.70 16.11
N LEU A 8 36.53 -25.19 14.99
CA LEU A 8 37.31 -24.48 13.97
C LEU A 8 37.97 -23.22 14.56
N LEU A 9 37.22 -22.45 15.36
CA LEU A 9 37.73 -21.27 16.05
C LEU A 9 38.81 -21.63 17.06
N THR A 10 38.61 -22.71 17.82
CA THR A 10 39.58 -23.18 18.83
C THR A 10 40.89 -23.64 18.18
N LEU A 11 40.81 -24.25 16.99
CA LEU A 11 41.97 -24.71 16.23
C LEU A 11 42.71 -23.57 15.51
N LEU A 12 41.99 -22.55 15.02
CA LEU A 12 42.58 -21.43 14.28
C LEU A 12 43.19 -20.35 15.20
N ALA A 13 42.67 -20.17 16.41
CA ALA A 13 43.09 -19.09 17.31
C ALA A 13 44.61 -19.06 17.61
N PRO A 14 45.30 -20.19 17.89
CA PRO A 14 46.74 -20.18 18.14
C PRO A 14 47.56 -19.80 16.89
N MET A 15 47.13 -20.23 15.70
CA MET A 15 47.81 -19.91 14.44
C MET A 15 47.66 -18.43 14.08
N LEU A 16 46.46 -17.88 14.28
CA LEU A 16 46.18 -16.47 14.01
C LEU A 16 46.98 -15.54 14.92
N LYS A 17 47.09 -15.90 16.21
CA LYS A 17 47.90 -15.15 17.19
C LYS A 17 49.40 -15.15 16.86
N ALA A 18 49.87 -16.13 16.10
CA ALA A 18 51.25 -16.18 15.62
C ALA A 18 51.50 -15.31 14.37
N GLN A 19 50.45 -14.95 13.62
CA GLN A 19 50.51 -14.12 12.41
C GLN A 19 50.25 -12.62 12.67
N GLY A 20 49.93 -12.23 13.92
CA GLY A 20 49.70 -10.85 14.34
C GLY A 20 48.62 -10.75 15.41
N ASP A 21 48.16 -9.53 15.70
CA ASP A 21 47.02 -9.25 16.60
C ASP A 21 45.68 -9.52 15.89
N LEU A 22 45.53 -10.67 15.24
CA LEU A 22 44.29 -11.08 14.59
C LEU A 22 43.41 -11.89 15.55
N GLU A 23 42.13 -11.53 15.60
CA GLU A 23 41.09 -12.22 16.36
C GLU A 23 40.02 -12.75 15.40
N VAL A 24 39.31 -13.80 15.84
CA VAL A 24 38.10 -14.26 15.16
C VAL A 24 36.88 -13.94 16.00
N ARG A 25 35.89 -13.26 15.41
CA ARG A 25 34.59 -13.04 16.03
C ARG A 25 33.46 -13.54 15.14
N VAL A 26 32.38 -13.93 15.81
CA VAL A 26 31.11 -14.27 15.18
C VAL A 26 30.14 -13.14 15.53
N ILE A 27 29.73 -12.37 14.53
CA ILE A 27 28.83 -11.23 14.69
C ILE A 27 27.45 -11.65 14.18
N ASP A 28 26.43 -11.45 15.00
CA ASP A 28 25.03 -11.72 14.61
C ASP A 28 24.53 -10.65 13.64
N VAL A 29 24.02 -11.08 12.49
CA VAL A 29 23.40 -10.22 11.47
C VAL A 29 21.99 -10.68 11.13
N GLN A 30 21.37 -11.53 11.96
CA GLN A 30 20.04 -12.05 11.73
C GLN A 30 19.04 -10.91 11.52
N SER A 31 19.08 -9.86 12.34
CA SER A 31 18.15 -8.73 12.22
C SER A 31 18.27 -7.93 10.91
N LEU A 32 19.39 -8.04 10.19
CA LEU A 32 19.59 -7.38 8.88
C LEU A 32 19.17 -8.26 7.71
N LEU A 33 19.25 -9.56 7.92
CA LEU A 33 19.04 -10.58 6.89
C LEU A 33 17.77 -11.38 7.14
N GLU A 34 16.96 -11.08 8.15
CA GLU A 34 15.71 -11.80 8.34
C GLU A 34 14.78 -11.37 7.21
N PRO A 35 14.33 -12.30 6.35
CA PRO A 35 13.41 -11.96 5.30
C PRO A 35 12.13 -11.44 5.95
N LEU A 36 11.81 -10.19 5.67
CA LEU A 36 10.60 -9.60 6.20
C LEU A 36 9.46 -10.14 5.36
N ARG A 37 8.72 -11.07 5.96
CA ARG A 37 7.42 -11.48 5.44
C ARG A 37 6.48 -10.32 5.67
N ASP A 38 5.63 -10.02 4.70
CA ASP A 38 4.54 -9.06 4.88
C ASP A 38 3.86 -9.36 6.22
N ALA A 39 3.86 -8.37 7.12
CA ALA A 39 3.31 -8.51 8.46
C ALA A 39 1.78 -8.60 8.31
N SER A 40 1.31 -9.81 8.05
CA SER A 40 -0.10 -10.13 8.09
C SER A 40 -0.46 -10.28 9.55
N VAL A 41 -1.08 -9.24 10.12
CA VAL A 41 -1.80 -9.43 11.39
C VAL A 41 -3.03 -10.26 11.03
N ALA A 42 -2.87 -11.58 11.11
CA ALA A 42 -4.00 -12.49 11.09
C ALA A 42 -4.78 -12.26 12.40
N VAL A 43 -5.71 -11.31 12.39
CA VAL A 43 -6.88 -11.42 13.26
C VAL A 43 -7.66 -12.62 12.73
N TRP A 44 -7.29 -13.82 13.20
CA TRP A 44 -7.91 -15.13 12.98
C TRP A 44 -8.90 -15.19 11.81
N GLY A 45 -8.39 -15.46 10.61
CA GLY A 45 -9.18 -15.72 9.42
C GLY A 45 -8.30 -16.20 8.29
N LEU A 46 -8.64 -17.36 7.70
CA LEU A 46 -7.94 -17.95 6.56
C LEU A 46 -7.79 -16.92 5.42
N PRO A 47 -6.74 -17.03 4.58
CA PRO A 47 -6.71 -16.33 3.30
C PRO A 47 -7.93 -16.77 2.50
N ILE A 48 -8.81 -15.82 2.17
CA ILE A 48 -10.09 -16.09 1.52
C ILE A 48 -10.06 -15.44 0.14
N LYS A 49 -10.35 -16.23 -0.89
CA LYS A 49 -10.72 -15.77 -2.23
C LYS A 49 -12.10 -15.08 -2.10
N ASN A 50 -12.17 -13.77 -2.34
CA ASN A 50 -13.44 -13.06 -2.41
C ASN A 50 -14.16 -13.48 -3.70
N ALA A 51 -15.34 -14.09 -3.56
CA ALA A 51 -16.07 -14.71 -4.66
C ALA A 51 -16.91 -13.75 -5.53
N LEU A 52 -17.08 -12.48 -5.15
CA LEU A 52 -17.95 -11.56 -5.91
C LEU A 52 -17.20 -10.76 -6.98
N SER A 53 -15.92 -10.48 -6.77
CA SER A 53 -15.05 -10.04 -7.86
C SER A 53 -14.56 -11.31 -8.55
N SER A 54 -14.92 -11.52 -9.81
CA SER A 54 -14.27 -12.47 -10.71
C SER A 54 -12.81 -12.04 -10.99
N ILE A 55 -12.01 -11.90 -9.93
CA ILE A 55 -10.59 -12.13 -9.98
C ILE A 55 -10.52 -13.60 -10.36
N ARG A 56 -10.41 -13.82 -11.68
CA ARG A 56 -10.00 -15.08 -12.30
C ARG A 56 -9.05 -15.81 -11.36
N ASP A 57 -9.09 -17.13 -11.39
CA ASP A 57 -8.04 -18.02 -10.87
C ASP A 57 -6.66 -17.82 -11.55
N GLY A 58 -6.31 -16.57 -11.88
CA GLY A 58 -5.03 -16.13 -12.38
C GLY A 58 -4.07 -15.95 -11.21
N GLU A 59 -3.28 -17.00 -11.03
CA GLU A 59 -2.15 -17.12 -10.12
C GLU A 59 -2.56 -17.27 -8.66
N ASP A 60 -2.19 -18.43 -8.08
CA ASP A 60 -1.75 -18.47 -6.69
C ASP A 60 -1.08 -17.13 -6.39
N THR A 61 -1.62 -16.34 -5.47
CA THR A 61 -0.83 -15.27 -4.87
C THR A 61 0.31 -15.99 -4.16
N ALA A 62 1.35 -16.35 -4.91
CA ALA A 62 2.57 -16.92 -4.39
C ALA A 62 2.90 -16.03 -3.20
N GLU A 63 3.15 -16.67 -2.04
CA GLU A 63 3.51 -15.92 -0.84
C GLU A 63 4.53 -14.85 -1.28
N PRO A 64 4.24 -13.56 -1.05
CA PRO A 64 5.03 -12.49 -1.63
C PRO A 64 6.49 -12.79 -1.31
N GLU A 65 7.33 -12.78 -2.35
CA GLU A 65 8.71 -13.21 -2.19
C GLU A 65 9.32 -12.48 -0.99
N PRO A 66 10.02 -13.22 -0.09
CA PRO A 66 10.58 -12.63 1.10
C PRO A 66 11.41 -11.39 0.75
N VAL A 67 11.05 -10.25 1.35
CA VAL A 67 11.74 -8.98 1.09
C VAL A 67 12.94 -8.91 2.01
N TRP A 68 14.15 -8.94 1.43
CA TRP A 68 15.40 -8.73 2.15
C TRP A 68 15.65 -7.23 2.27
N LEU A 69 15.89 -6.75 3.49
CA LEU A 69 16.36 -5.37 3.71
C LEU A 69 17.76 -5.17 3.13
N VAL A 70 18.62 -6.16 3.35
CA VAL A 70 19.96 -6.25 2.78
C VAL A 70 20.11 -7.61 2.13
N GLU A 71 20.54 -7.63 0.87
CA GLU A 71 20.82 -8.89 0.21
C GLU A 71 22.06 -9.54 0.85
N PRO A 72 22.02 -10.85 1.20
CA PRO A 72 23.12 -11.55 1.86
C PRO A 72 24.48 -11.33 1.18
N ASP A 73 24.51 -11.42 -0.15
CA ASP A 73 25.73 -11.30 -0.95
C ASP A 73 26.28 -9.87 -0.99
N THR A 74 25.41 -8.87 -0.86
CA THR A 74 25.82 -7.46 -0.89
C THR A 74 26.27 -6.96 0.47
N LEU A 75 25.71 -7.50 1.57
CA LEU A 75 26.08 -7.12 2.94
C LEU A 75 27.58 -7.26 3.20
N VAL A 76 28.20 -8.38 2.78
CA VAL A 76 29.64 -8.62 3.01
C VAL A 76 30.49 -7.57 2.29
N ASN A 77 30.17 -7.27 1.03
CA ASN A 77 30.91 -6.28 0.24
C ASN A 77 30.73 -4.87 0.82
N GLN A 78 29.50 -4.49 1.13
CA GLN A 78 29.20 -3.20 1.78
C GLN A 78 29.96 -3.01 3.10
N LEU A 79 30.02 -4.04 3.94
CA LEU A 79 30.76 -3.98 5.20
C LEU A 79 32.28 -3.92 4.98
N ARG A 80 32.81 -4.61 3.96
CA ARG A 80 34.22 -4.51 3.59
C ARG A 80 34.59 -3.08 3.22
N ASP A 81 33.81 -2.48 2.33
CA ASP A 81 34.07 -1.16 1.78
C ASP A 81 33.85 -0.06 2.82
N ALA A 82 32.87 -0.21 3.71
CA ALA A 82 32.60 0.75 4.79
C ALA A 82 33.73 0.80 5.83
N ILE A 83 34.32 -0.35 6.16
CA ILE A 83 35.27 -0.50 7.27
C ILE A 83 36.71 -0.22 6.81
N ASP A 84 37.15 -0.83 5.72
CA ASP A 84 38.49 -0.64 5.16
C ASP A 84 38.48 -0.62 3.61
N PRO A 85 38.17 0.54 3.02
CA PRO A 85 38.11 0.69 1.56
C PRO A 85 39.48 0.62 0.88
N LYS A 86 40.60 0.65 1.63
CA LYS A 86 41.94 0.49 1.05
C LYS A 86 42.29 -0.98 0.75
N GLY A 87 41.39 -1.90 1.10
CA GLY A 87 41.54 -3.32 0.89
C GLY A 87 41.84 -4.06 2.19
N TRP A 88 41.40 -5.31 2.25
CA TRP A 88 41.59 -6.17 3.41
C TRP A 88 42.97 -6.83 3.36
N PRO A 89 43.79 -6.75 4.42
CA PRO A 89 45.11 -7.39 4.45
C PRO A 89 45.04 -8.90 4.23
N GLU A 90 46.13 -9.48 3.73
CA GLU A 90 46.25 -10.93 3.57
C GLU A 90 46.07 -11.63 4.92
N GLY A 91 45.29 -12.72 4.94
CA GLY A 91 44.91 -13.43 6.16
C GLY A 91 43.68 -12.88 6.89
N CYS A 92 43.18 -11.69 6.52
CA CYS A 92 41.90 -11.19 7.02
C CYS A 92 40.72 -11.78 6.22
N LEU A 93 39.60 -12.02 6.90
CA LEU A 93 38.42 -12.64 6.29
C LEU A 93 37.16 -12.03 6.87
N ILE A 94 36.17 -11.81 6.03
CA ILE A 94 34.77 -11.63 6.44
C ILE A 94 33.95 -12.51 5.53
N ARG A 95 33.15 -13.39 6.13
CA ARG A 95 32.31 -14.35 5.41
C ARG A 95 30.96 -14.47 6.09
N LEU A 96 29.90 -14.42 5.29
CA LEU A 96 28.56 -14.70 5.75
C LEU A 96 28.33 -16.22 5.84
N ASN A 97 27.70 -16.65 6.93
CA ASN A 97 27.15 -17.98 7.07
C ASN A 97 25.63 -17.93 6.87
N ASP A 98 25.17 -18.14 5.64
CA ASP A 98 23.77 -17.96 5.24
C ASP A 98 22.80 -18.80 6.07
N SER A 99 23.19 -20.04 6.38
CA SER A 99 22.37 -20.97 7.18
C SER A 99 22.06 -20.48 8.59
N ARG A 100 22.86 -19.54 9.09
CA ARG A 100 22.78 -19.04 10.47
C ARG A 100 22.65 -17.54 10.59
N ARG A 101 22.78 -16.80 9.50
CA ARG A 101 22.77 -15.33 9.51
C ARG A 101 23.80 -14.72 10.49
N HIS A 102 25.00 -15.29 10.53
CA HIS A 102 26.14 -14.73 11.27
C HIS A 102 27.29 -14.41 10.32
N LEU A 103 28.01 -13.34 10.60
CA LEU A 103 29.30 -13.05 9.98
C LEU A 103 30.41 -13.72 10.80
N ILE A 104 31.30 -14.42 10.12
CA ILE A 104 32.55 -14.93 10.69
C ILE A 104 33.66 -14.00 10.19
N VAL A 105 34.31 -13.29 11.11
CA VAL A 105 35.28 -12.25 10.77
C VAL A 105 36.61 -12.49 11.46
N ILE A 106 37.69 -12.46 10.68
CA ILE A 106 39.08 -12.54 11.13
C ILE A 106 39.72 -11.17 10.86
N GLN A 107 39.99 -10.41 11.91
CA GLN A 107 40.63 -9.08 11.84
C GLN A 107 41.19 -8.65 13.21
N THR A 108 41.84 -7.50 13.27
CA THR A 108 42.29 -6.83 14.47
C THR A 108 41.10 -6.45 15.36
N PRO A 109 41.29 -6.41 16.70
CA PRO A 109 40.22 -6.09 17.65
C PRO A 109 39.50 -4.78 17.31
N GLN A 110 40.25 -3.76 16.89
CA GLN A 110 39.73 -2.43 16.56
C GLN A 110 38.77 -2.45 15.36
N VAL A 111 39.10 -3.25 14.35
CA VAL A 111 38.25 -3.42 13.16
C VAL A 111 37.00 -4.23 13.51
N LEU A 112 37.13 -5.25 14.35
CA LEU A 112 36.00 -6.05 14.83
C LEU A 112 35.03 -5.24 15.68
N ASP A 113 35.52 -4.42 16.62
CA ASP A 113 34.71 -3.53 17.44
C ASP A 113 33.93 -2.53 16.55
N ARG A 114 34.60 -1.99 15.53
CA ARG A 114 33.98 -1.07 14.57
C ARG A 114 32.92 -1.77 13.72
N LEU A 115 33.20 -2.98 13.25
CA LEU A 115 32.27 -3.77 12.44
C LEU A 115 31.00 -4.11 13.23
N GLU A 116 31.15 -4.56 14.47
CA GLU A 116 30.03 -4.86 15.35
C GLU A 116 29.18 -3.61 15.63
N ALA A 117 29.83 -2.47 15.91
CA ALA A 117 29.12 -1.19 16.08
C ALA A 117 28.36 -0.76 14.81
N THR A 118 28.95 -0.93 13.62
CA THR A 118 28.29 -0.63 12.33
C THR A 118 27.11 -1.55 12.08
N VAL A 119 27.25 -2.87 12.31
CA VAL A 119 26.15 -3.84 12.19
C VAL A 119 25.00 -3.49 13.14
N GLN A 120 25.29 -3.21 14.41
CA GLN A 120 24.27 -2.83 15.39
C GLN A 120 23.57 -1.52 15.00
N ARG A 121 24.29 -0.53 14.47
CA ARG A 121 23.69 0.72 13.96
C ARG A 121 22.79 0.50 12.76
N MET A 122 23.23 -0.31 11.78
CA MET A 122 22.40 -0.71 10.65
C MET A 122 21.12 -1.38 11.13
N ALA A 123 21.24 -2.31 12.09
CA ALA A 123 20.09 -3.01 12.66
C ALA A 123 19.12 -2.05 13.33
N ARG A 124 19.60 -1.10 14.14
CA ARG A 124 18.75 -0.06 14.75
C ARG A 124 18.03 0.82 13.72
N ARG A 125 18.67 1.12 12.58
CA ARG A 125 18.09 1.97 11.53
C ARG A 125 17.08 1.26 10.64
N LEU A 126 17.28 -0.03 10.41
CA LEU A 126 16.34 -0.83 9.63
C LEU A 126 15.17 -1.31 10.49
N ASN A 127 15.39 -1.55 11.78
CA ASN A 127 14.36 -1.95 12.74
C ASN A 127 13.65 -0.76 13.38
N LEU A 128 13.38 0.29 12.61
CA LEU A 128 12.57 1.42 13.07
C LEU A 128 11.10 1.03 12.99
N SER A 129 10.48 0.88 14.15
CA SER A 129 9.11 0.42 14.28
C SER A 129 8.13 1.60 14.17
N ILE A 130 7.14 1.46 13.29
CA ILE A 130 6.08 2.43 13.03
C ILE A 130 4.74 1.79 13.37
N GLU A 131 3.97 2.47 14.20
CA GLU A 131 2.59 2.11 14.47
C GLU A 131 1.68 2.87 13.51
N VAL A 132 0.75 2.13 12.91
CA VAL A 132 -0.27 2.65 12.01
C VAL A 132 -1.63 2.40 12.65
N GLU A 133 -2.43 3.45 12.77
CA GLU A 133 -3.79 3.43 13.29
C GLU A 133 -4.75 3.87 12.20
N VAL A 134 -5.89 3.19 12.09
CA VAL A 134 -6.91 3.42 11.09
C VAL A 134 -8.25 3.58 11.77
N LEU A 135 -8.90 4.71 11.53
CA LEU A 135 -10.27 4.97 11.93
C LEU A 135 -11.17 4.92 10.71
N VAL A 136 -12.27 4.18 10.82
CA VAL A 136 -13.41 4.31 9.91
C VAL A 136 -14.37 5.28 10.58
N VAL A 137 -14.62 6.43 9.98
CA VAL A 137 -15.49 7.48 10.56
C VAL A 137 -16.65 7.81 9.64
N LYS A 138 -17.83 7.98 10.21
CA LYS A 138 -18.96 8.63 9.56
C LYS A 138 -18.82 10.13 9.74
N ALA A 139 -19.06 10.89 8.68
CA ALA A 139 -18.98 12.34 8.71
C ALA A 139 -20.26 12.97 8.20
N ASN A 140 -20.75 14.00 8.89
CA ASN A 140 -21.71 14.91 8.31
C ASN A 140 -21.01 15.90 7.35
N ALA A 141 -21.78 16.59 6.51
CA ALA A 141 -21.24 17.49 5.49
C ALA A 141 -20.36 18.63 6.07
N ALA A 142 -20.71 19.15 7.25
CA ALA A 142 -19.97 20.23 7.89
C ALA A 142 -18.62 19.74 8.42
N ALA A 143 -18.60 18.58 9.08
CA ALA A 143 -17.38 17.96 9.57
C ALA A 143 -16.44 17.55 8.44
N LEU A 144 -16.99 17.02 7.34
CA LEU A 144 -16.23 16.72 6.13
C LEU A 144 -15.60 18.00 5.56
N ALA A 145 -16.35 19.08 5.40
CA ALA A 145 -15.80 20.36 4.96
C ALA A 145 -14.69 20.88 5.90
N GLY A 146 -14.84 20.67 7.21
CA GLY A 146 -13.82 21.00 8.21
C GLY A 146 -12.57 20.12 8.16
N LEU A 147 -12.66 18.86 7.71
CA LEU A 147 -11.49 18.03 7.40
C LEU A 147 -10.78 18.53 6.13
N MET A 148 -11.56 18.97 5.14
CA MET A 148 -11.04 19.44 3.85
C MET A 148 -10.33 20.79 3.93
N GLY A 149 -10.82 21.70 4.77
CA GLY A 149 -10.15 22.98 5.01
C GLY A 149 -8.72 22.83 5.54
N GLY A 150 -8.39 21.70 6.15
CA GLY A 150 -7.04 21.36 6.62
C GLY A 150 -6.18 20.60 5.60
N GLY A 151 -6.61 20.52 4.33
CA GLY A 151 -5.89 19.77 3.30
C GLY A 151 -5.94 18.26 3.50
N GLY A 152 -7.00 17.74 4.15
CA GLY A 152 -7.16 16.32 4.45
C GLY A 152 -6.14 15.78 5.47
N VAL A 153 -5.32 16.64 6.07
CA VAL A 153 -4.41 16.29 7.17
C VAL A 153 -5.15 16.48 8.50
N VAL A 154 -5.02 15.50 9.39
CA VAL A 154 -5.62 15.49 10.72
C VAL A 154 -4.51 15.61 11.74
N SER A 155 -4.53 16.69 12.53
CA SER A 155 -3.55 16.88 13.60
C SER A 155 -3.66 15.76 14.66
N GLU A 156 -2.56 15.52 15.38
CA GLU A 156 -2.54 14.53 16.46
C GLU A 156 -3.62 14.80 17.52
N SER A 157 -3.79 16.08 17.90
CA SER A 157 -4.81 16.51 18.87
C SER A 157 -6.23 16.18 18.40
N ARG A 158 -6.55 16.44 17.13
CA ARG A 158 -7.87 16.16 16.55
C ARG A 158 -8.09 14.66 16.41
N PHE A 159 -7.08 13.90 16.01
CA PHE A 159 -7.17 12.44 15.97
C PHE A 159 -7.46 11.85 17.36
N ASN A 160 -6.80 12.36 18.41
CA ASN A 160 -7.05 11.94 19.78
C ASN A 160 -8.47 12.32 20.26
N ALA A 161 -8.97 13.51 19.89
CA ALA A 161 -10.35 13.92 20.17
C ALA A 161 -11.38 13.02 19.47
N LEU A 162 -11.10 12.61 18.22
CA LEU A 162 -11.92 11.65 17.47
C LEU A 162 -12.00 10.30 18.17
N MET A 163 -10.85 9.80 18.62
CA MET A 163 -10.75 8.56 19.39
C MET A 163 -11.53 8.59 20.71
N GLN A 164 -11.68 9.77 21.30
CA GLN A 164 -12.44 9.99 22.54
C GLN A 164 -13.93 10.29 22.28
N GLY A 165 -14.34 10.42 21.01
CA GLY A 165 -15.73 10.76 20.65
C GLY A 165 -16.09 12.22 20.91
N GLU A 166 -15.11 13.11 21.01
CA GLU A 166 -15.31 14.54 21.33
C GLU A 166 -15.51 15.43 20.09
N ASP A 167 -15.24 14.93 18.87
CA ASP A 167 -15.38 15.69 17.62
C ASP A 167 -16.87 15.77 17.19
N GLN A 168 -17.39 17.00 17.12
CA GLN A 168 -18.78 17.24 16.72
C GLN A 168 -18.96 17.00 15.21
N GLY A 169 -19.61 15.90 14.87
CA GLY A 169 -19.99 15.58 13.49
C GLY A 169 -19.17 14.48 12.82
N LEU A 170 -18.19 13.92 13.54
CA LEU A 170 -17.51 12.68 13.17
C LEU A 170 -17.86 11.58 14.18
N THR A 171 -18.17 10.39 13.70
CA THR A 171 -18.46 9.23 14.55
C THR A 171 -17.59 8.07 14.14
N VAL A 172 -16.73 7.60 15.04
CA VAL A 172 -15.88 6.44 14.79
C VAL A 172 -16.75 5.18 14.77
N VAL A 173 -16.74 4.48 13.64
CA VAL A 173 -17.46 3.23 13.40
C VAL A 173 -16.56 2.03 13.69
N ALA A 174 -15.29 2.13 13.30
CA ALA A 174 -14.30 1.10 13.56
C ALA A 174 -12.93 1.75 13.79
N ASN A 175 -12.11 1.06 14.57
CA ASN A 175 -10.71 1.39 14.79
C ASN A 175 -9.89 0.10 14.69
N ALA A 176 -8.75 0.17 14.01
CA ALA A 176 -7.76 -0.89 13.98
C ALA A 176 -6.35 -0.29 14.03
N SER A 177 -5.42 -0.99 14.64
CA SER A 177 -4.02 -0.60 14.66
C SER A 177 -3.10 -1.77 14.41
N THR A 178 -1.90 -1.47 13.90
CA THR A 178 -0.83 -2.43 13.70
C THR A 178 0.51 -1.76 13.91
N THR A 179 1.54 -2.54 14.21
CA THR A 179 2.92 -2.08 14.26
C THR A 179 3.74 -2.85 13.25
N THR A 180 4.57 -2.15 12.47
CA THR A 180 5.42 -2.74 11.43
C THR A 180 6.74 -2.00 11.35
N LEU A 181 7.73 -2.58 10.67
CA LEU A 181 9.00 -1.89 10.43
C LEU A 181 8.87 -0.89 9.28
N SER A 182 9.70 0.15 9.32
CA SER A 182 9.80 1.16 8.26
C SER A 182 10.08 0.50 6.91
N GLY A 183 9.23 0.80 5.94
CA GLY A 183 9.30 0.24 4.60
C GLY A 183 8.69 -1.14 4.45
N ILE A 184 8.09 -1.73 5.49
CA ILE A 184 7.44 -3.04 5.42
C ILE A 184 5.94 -2.91 5.37
N ARG A 185 5.34 -3.67 4.44
CA ARG A 185 3.89 -3.72 4.30
C ARG A 185 3.29 -4.49 5.48
N ALA A 186 2.25 -3.93 6.06
CA ALA A 186 1.39 -4.57 7.02
C ALA A 186 -0.03 -4.67 6.47
N ARG A 187 -0.71 -5.77 6.78
CA ARG A 187 -2.12 -5.95 6.45
C ARG A 187 -2.97 -5.83 7.70
N ILE A 188 -3.96 -4.94 7.65
CA ILE A 188 -4.96 -4.69 8.70
C ILE A 188 -6.28 -5.27 8.20
N VAL A 189 -6.77 -6.32 8.85
CA VAL A 189 -8.04 -6.96 8.53
C VAL A 189 -8.91 -6.98 9.78
N SER A 190 -10.14 -6.51 9.67
CA SER A 190 -11.14 -6.57 10.74
C SER A 190 -12.53 -6.66 10.13
N GLY A 191 -13.32 -7.68 10.46
CA GLY A 191 -14.56 -7.90 9.75
C GLY A 191 -15.26 -9.22 10.08
N ARG A 192 -16.41 -9.48 9.45
CA ARG A 192 -17.10 -10.77 9.55
C ARG A 192 -16.97 -11.52 8.23
N ASN A 193 -16.72 -12.82 8.34
CA ASN A 193 -16.76 -13.71 7.20
C ASN A 193 -18.14 -14.37 7.13
N HIS A 194 -18.84 -14.19 6.02
CA HIS A 194 -20.11 -14.80 5.70
C HIS A 194 -19.85 -15.97 4.76
N ARG A 195 -20.17 -17.19 5.20
CA ARG A 195 -20.01 -18.39 4.39
C ARG A 195 -21.35 -18.73 3.75
N ARG A 196 -21.37 -18.90 2.44
CA ARG A 196 -22.55 -19.27 1.65
C ARG A 196 -22.19 -20.45 0.76
N VAL A 197 -23.11 -21.38 0.59
CA VAL A 197 -22.95 -22.45 -0.40
C VAL A 197 -23.47 -21.89 -1.72
N ALA A 198 -22.59 -21.72 -2.70
CA ALA A 198 -22.96 -21.45 -4.08
C ALA A 198 -23.67 -22.66 -4.69
N VAL A 199 -24.26 -22.46 -5.87
CA VAL A 199 -24.86 -23.54 -6.66
C VAL A 199 -23.83 -24.67 -6.77
N THR A 200 -24.28 -25.88 -6.48
CA THR A 200 -23.45 -27.09 -6.56
C THR A 200 -23.30 -27.41 -8.03
N GLU A 201 -22.06 -27.48 -8.52
CA GLU A 201 -21.80 -28.12 -9.82
C GLU A 201 -22.23 -29.58 -9.67
N VAL A 202 -23.29 -29.97 -10.38
CA VAL A 202 -23.79 -31.34 -10.38
C VAL A 202 -23.25 -32.00 -11.64
N GLU A 203 -22.12 -32.70 -11.52
CA GLU A 203 -21.67 -33.57 -12.61
C GLU A 203 -22.60 -34.79 -12.68
N VAL A 204 -23.37 -34.89 -13.77
CA VAL A 204 -24.22 -36.05 -14.03
C VAL A 204 -23.38 -37.16 -14.65
N ALA A 205 -22.64 -37.91 -13.82
CA ALA A 205 -22.09 -39.20 -14.22
C ALA A 205 -23.18 -40.28 -14.10
N GLN A 206 -23.27 -41.18 -15.08
CA GLN A 206 -24.39 -42.11 -15.42
C GLN A 206 -25.08 -42.90 -14.28
N SER A 207 -24.69 -42.79 -13.01
CA SER A 207 -25.43 -43.38 -11.88
C SER A 207 -25.18 -42.72 -10.51
N SER A 208 -24.41 -41.63 -10.43
CA SER A 208 -24.04 -41.00 -9.16
C SER A 208 -24.18 -39.49 -9.24
N ARG A 209 -24.95 -38.92 -8.31
CA ARG A 209 -24.96 -37.48 -8.05
C ARG A 209 -23.87 -37.18 -7.03
N ILE A 210 -22.71 -36.77 -7.50
CA ILE A 210 -21.69 -36.14 -6.65
C ILE A 210 -21.89 -34.65 -6.84
N ALA A 211 -22.13 -33.94 -5.75
CA ALA A 211 -22.29 -32.51 -5.74
C ALA A 211 -21.20 -31.97 -4.83
N ASP A 212 -20.20 -31.31 -5.40
CA ASP A 212 -19.15 -30.65 -4.62
C ASP A 212 -19.62 -29.23 -4.29
N PRO A 213 -19.97 -28.93 -3.02
CA PRO A 213 -20.48 -27.62 -2.68
C PRO A 213 -19.36 -26.59 -2.82
N ASN A 214 -19.52 -25.67 -3.77
CA ASN A 214 -18.67 -24.49 -3.81
C ASN A 214 -19.06 -23.57 -2.65
N VAL A 215 -18.17 -23.37 -1.68
CA VAL A 215 -18.44 -22.50 -0.52
C VAL A 215 -17.82 -21.13 -0.79
N LEU A 216 -18.68 -20.14 -1.05
CA LEU A 216 -18.28 -18.75 -1.15
C LEU A 216 -18.09 -18.17 0.25
N VAL A 217 -17.02 -17.40 0.43
CA VAL A 217 -16.79 -16.65 1.66
C VAL A 217 -16.73 -15.17 1.30
N LEU A 218 -17.71 -14.41 1.80
CA LEU A 218 -17.79 -12.96 1.65
C LEU A 218 -17.29 -12.31 2.93
N ARG A 219 -16.48 -11.26 2.82
CA ARG A 219 -16.03 -10.50 3.98
C ARG A 219 -16.70 -9.13 3.97
N ASP A 220 -17.35 -8.78 5.09
CA ASP A 220 -17.62 -7.38 5.40
C ASP A 220 -16.58 -6.89 6.40
N GLY A 221 -16.23 -5.60 6.36
CA GLY A 221 -15.29 -4.96 7.25
C GLY A 221 -14.11 -4.31 6.55
N LEU A 222 -13.09 -3.99 7.35
CA LEU A 222 -11.85 -3.34 6.96
C LEU A 222 -10.85 -4.37 6.41
N ASP A 223 -10.27 -4.09 5.24
CA ASP A 223 -9.12 -4.82 4.70
C ASP A 223 -8.18 -3.81 4.04
N LEU A 224 -7.08 -3.49 4.71
CA LEU A 224 -6.08 -2.53 4.24
C LEU A 224 -4.70 -3.14 4.23
N SER A 225 -3.97 -2.87 3.16
CA SER A 225 -2.52 -2.99 3.06
C SER A 225 -1.90 -1.61 3.26
N VAL A 226 -1.15 -1.43 4.34
CA VAL A 226 -0.44 -0.20 4.67
C VAL A 226 1.06 -0.41 4.59
N ARG A 227 1.80 0.56 4.08
CA ARG A 227 3.27 0.53 4.02
C ARG A 227 3.81 1.87 4.52
N PRO A 228 4.09 2.00 5.82
CA PRO A 228 4.68 3.20 6.37
C PRO A 228 6.20 3.21 6.15
N MET A 229 6.79 4.39 6.05
CA MET A 229 8.21 4.60 5.83
C MET A 229 8.66 5.87 6.55
N LEU A 230 9.60 5.72 7.46
CA LEU A 230 10.17 6.86 8.18
C LEU A 230 11.21 7.54 7.30
N LEU A 231 11.01 8.83 7.04
CA LEU A 231 11.89 9.65 6.23
C LEU A 231 13.09 10.18 7.04
N PRO A 232 14.20 10.57 6.38
CA PRO A 232 15.38 11.09 7.06
C PRO A 232 15.14 12.35 7.89
N ASP A 233 14.08 13.11 7.62
CA ASP A 233 13.67 14.30 8.36
C ASP A 233 12.64 14.02 9.47
N GLY A 234 12.39 12.75 9.79
CA GLY A 234 11.51 12.31 10.89
C GLY A 234 10.03 12.24 10.52
N ARG A 235 9.65 12.65 9.31
CA ARG A 235 8.28 12.47 8.79
C ARG A 235 8.02 11.00 8.44
N VAL A 236 6.74 10.63 8.34
CA VAL A 236 6.33 9.30 7.93
C VAL A 236 5.60 9.39 6.60
N HIS A 237 6.14 8.75 5.57
CA HIS A 237 5.43 8.50 4.33
C HIS A 237 4.61 7.23 4.49
N VAL A 238 3.30 7.30 4.26
CA VAL A 238 2.38 6.17 4.38
C VAL A 238 1.74 5.93 3.03
N ARG A 239 1.83 4.69 2.55
CA ARG A 239 1.07 4.22 1.40
C ARG A 239 -0.02 3.26 1.87
N VAL A 240 -1.20 3.38 1.30
CA VAL A 240 -2.39 2.63 1.72
C VAL A 240 -3.11 2.14 0.48
N GLN A 241 -3.57 0.89 0.53
CA GLN A 241 -4.44 0.30 -0.47
C GLN A 241 -5.42 -0.65 0.23
N GLY A 242 -6.68 -0.68 -0.18
CA GLY A 242 -7.66 -1.63 0.34
C GLY A 242 -9.03 -0.99 0.45
N GLY A 243 -9.78 -1.28 1.50
CA GLY A 243 -11.12 -0.73 1.64
C GLY A 243 -11.85 -1.07 2.93
N TYR A 244 -13.10 -0.64 2.96
CA TYR A 244 -14.06 -0.94 4.01
C TYR A 244 -15.39 -1.36 3.36
N ASP A 245 -15.74 -2.62 3.50
CA ASP A 245 -16.96 -3.19 2.96
C ASP A 245 -18.00 -3.36 4.06
N ARG A 246 -19.29 -3.24 3.74
CA ARG A 246 -20.34 -3.30 4.78
C ARG A 246 -21.71 -3.61 4.20
N ASP A 247 -22.66 -3.75 5.12
CA ASP A 247 -24.09 -3.85 4.80
C ASP A 247 -24.36 -4.97 3.79
N LEU A 248 -23.82 -6.16 4.08
CA LEU A 248 -24.11 -7.35 3.29
C LEU A 248 -25.61 -7.66 3.38
N VAL A 249 -26.35 -7.32 2.33
CA VAL A 249 -27.77 -7.59 2.18
C VAL A 249 -27.94 -8.77 1.24
N THR A 250 -28.95 -9.61 1.46
CA THR A 250 -29.26 -10.72 0.56
C THR A 250 -30.66 -10.53 -0.01
N ARG A 251 -30.76 -10.52 -1.35
CA ARG A 251 -32.03 -10.53 -2.06
C ARG A 251 -32.41 -11.95 -2.41
N GLN A 252 -33.63 -12.38 -2.08
CA GLN A 252 -34.14 -13.67 -2.56
C GLN A 252 -34.77 -13.50 -3.94
N VAL A 253 -34.42 -14.38 -4.87
CA VAL A 253 -35.03 -14.48 -6.20
C VAL A 253 -35.66 -15.86 -6.33
N GLN A 254 -36.94 -15.90 -6.67
CA GLN A 254 -37.65 -17.15 -6.95
C GLN A 254 -37.18 -17.68 -8.31
N THR A 255 -36.72 -18.93 -8.35
CA THR A 255 -36.37 -19.61 -9.60
C THR A 255 -37.62 -20.23 -10.24
N ARG A 256 -37.49 -20.71 -11.48
CA ARG A 256 -38.59 -21.43 -12.17
C ARG A 256 -38.97 -22.75 -11.50
N GLN A 257 -38.10 -23.32 -10.67
CA GLN A 257 -38.30 -24.63 -10.02
C GLN A 257 -38.80 -24.51 -8.57
N ASP A 258 -39.43 -23.38 -8.23
CA ASP A 258 -39.86 -23.03 -6.88
C ASP A 258 -38.76 -22.96 -5.79
N SER A 259 -37.49 -23.04 -6.19
CA SER A 259 -36.37 -22.80 -5.28
C SER A 259 -36.09 -21.30 -5.13
N LYS A 260 -35.52 -20.92 -3.98
CA LYS A 260 -35.11 -19.54 -3.70
C LYS A 260 -33.60 -19.43 -3.83
N LEU A 261 -33.15 -18.54 -4.69
CA LEU A 261 -31.75 -18.16 -4.82
C LEU A 261 -31.46 -16.93 -3.96
N GLU A 262 -30.42 -17.00 -3.14
CA GLU A 262 -29.93 -15.88 -2.35
C GLU A 262 -28.85 -15.13 -3.13
N LEU A 263 -29.16 -13.89 -3.53
CA LEU A 263 -28.23 -13.00 -4.25
C LEU A 263 -27.70 -11.93 -3.29
N PRO A 264 -26.43 -12.01 -2.88
CA PRO A 264 -25.82 -11.02 -2.00
C PRO A 264 -25.60 -9.68 -2.72
N SER A 265 -25.62 -8.62 -1.94
CA SER A 265 -25.21 -7.26 -2.29
C SER A 265 -24.40 -6.68 -1.14
N LEU A 266 -23.32 -5.98 -1.46
CA LEU A 266 -22.35 -5.45 -0.51
C LEU A 266 -22.06 -3.98 -0.87
N GLN A 267 -22.10 -3.10 0.12
CA GLN A 267 -21.58 -1.74 -0.04
C GLN A 267 -20.07 -1.81 0.04
N VAL A 268 -19.40 -1.45 -1.05
CA VAL A 268 -17.95 -1.55 -1.22
C VAL A 268 -17.37 -0.16 -1.28
N GLN A 269 -16.30 0.03 -0.52
CA GLN A 269 -15.46 1.22 -0.61
C GLN A 269 -14.01 0.79 -0.74
N ARG A 270 -13.37 1.07 -1.88
CA ARG A 270 -11.93 0.85 -2.06
C ARG A 270 -11.20 2.18 -2.14
N VAL A 271 -10.04 2.23 -1.54
CA VAL A 271 -9.14 3.38 -1.56
C VAL A 271 -7.72 2.92 -1.86
N SER A 272 -6.99 3.74 -2.59
CA SER A 272 -5.56 3.67 -2.77
C SER A 272 -5.01 5.09 -2.73
N GLY A 273 -3.94 5.31 -1.99
CA GLY A 273 -3.34 6.62 -1.85
C GLY A 273 -2.08 6.63 -0.99
N ASN A 274 -1.44 7.78 -0.90
CA ASN A 274 -0.22 7.99 -0.13
C ASN A 274 -0.17 9.41 0.43
N ALA A 275 0.50 9.58 1.56
CA ALA A 275 0.78 10.90 2.13
C ALA A 275 2.06 10.87 2.96
N THR A 276 2.76 12.00 3.01
CA THR A 276 3.84 12.24 3.97
C THR A 276 3.34 13.13 5.08
N LEU A 277 3.45 12.64 6.31
CA LEU A 277 2.88 13.22 7.51
C LEU A 277 3.98 13.58 8.50
N LEU A 278 3.76 14.56 9.37
CA LEU A 278 4.54 14.63 10.60
C LEU A 278 4.22 13.40 11.46
N ALA A 279 5.18 12.96 12.28
CA ALA A 279 4.95 11.83 13.18
C ALA A 279 3.76 12.11 14.10
N GLY A 280 2.75 11.23 14.09
CA GLY A 280 1.53 11.37 14.88
C GLY A 280 0.39 12.12 14.17
N GLU A 281 0.62 12.76 13.02
CA GLU A 281 -0.46 13.25 12.17
C GLU A 281 -1.16 12.10 11.44
N GLY A 282 -2.42 12.33 11.07
CA GLY A 282 -3.18 11.46 10.20
C GLY A 282 -3.55 12.14 8.87
N PHE A 283 -4.07 11.35 7.94
CA PHE A 283 -4.65 11.85 6.70
C PHE A 283 -5.93 11.11 6.34
N VAL A 284 -6.77 11.78 5.56
CA VAL A 284 -8.07 11.28 5.13
C VAL A 284 -7.96 10.63 3.75
N LEU A 285 -8.47 9.41 3.66
CA LEU A 285 -8.74 8.69 2.42
C LEU A 285 -10.18 8.19 2.46
N GLY A 286 -11.00 8.44 1.44
CA GLY A 286 -12.31 7.82 1.43
C GLY A 286 -13.30 8.36 0.45
N THR A 287 -14.46 7.73 0.47
CA THR A 287 -15.63 8.17 -0.27
C THR A 287 -16.78 8.33 0.70
N VAL A 288 -17.62 9.31 0.40
CA VAL A 288 -18.87 9.62 1.08
C VAL A 288 -19.95 9.52 0.02
N SER A 289 -20.71 8.42 0.03
CA SER A 289 -21.96 8.37 -0.72
C SER A 289 -23.00 9.22 0.01
N GLY A 290 -23.61 10.15 -0.71
CA GLY A 290 -24.27 11.33 -0.16
C GLY A 290 -25.74 11.18 0.23
N ASP A 291 -26.30 9.97 0.15
CA ASP A 291 -27.69 9.71 0.55
C ASP A 291 -27.80 8.88 1.83
N ASP A 292 -26.70 8.26 2.28
CA ASP A 292 -26.66 7.48 3.52
C ASP A 292 -25.74 8.15 4.55
N GLU A 293 -26.24 8.35 5.78
CA GLU A 293 -25.47 8.67 7.00
C GLU A 293 -24.42 7.60 7.37
N GLY A 294 -24.13 6.69 6.44
CA GLY A 294 -23.33 5.50 6.65
C GLY A 294 -21.88 5.61 6.18
N SER A 295 -21.56 6.46 5.20
CA SER A 295 -20.30 6.33 4.46
C SER A 295 -19.06 6.49 5.35
N GLY A 296 -18.09 5.57 5.21
CA GLY A 296 -16.94 5.46 6.11
C GLY A 296 -15.69 6.12 5.54
N LEU A 297 -15.36 7.33 5.97
CA LEU A 297 -14.03 7.90 5.70
C LEU A 297 -12.97 7.11 6.46
N LEU A 298 -11.83 6.85 5.83
CA LEU A 298 -10.67 6.28 6.49
C LEU A 298 -9.75 7.41 6.91
N ILE A 299 -9.45 7.49 8.20
CA ILE A 299 -8.42 8.38 8.75
C ILE A 299 -7.27 7.50 9.19
N ILE A 300 -6.10 7.75 8.63
CA ILE A 300 -4.92 6.90 8.83
C ILE A 300 -3.83 7.73 9.48
N ARG A 301 -3.40 7.32 10.68
CA ARG A 301 -2.30 7.92 11.44
C ARG A 301 -1.11 6.99 11.43
N ALA A 302 0.08 7.54 11.33
CA ALA A 302 1.30 6.79 11.53
C ALA A 302 2.25 7.51 12.50
N ARG A 303 2.81 6.76 13.45
CA ARG A 303 3.76 7.27 14.44
C ARG A 303 4.98 6.38 14.56
N SER A 304 6.16 6.97 14.58
CA SER A 304 7.37 6.21 14.92
C SER A 304 7.32 5.88 16.41
N THR A 305 7.41 4.59 16.73
CA THR A 305 7.57 4.12 18.12
C THR A 305 9.04 4.12 18.56
N SER A 306 9.96 4.22 17.59
CA SER A 306 11.39 4.32 17.83
C SER A 306 11.83 5.78 17.73
N PRO A 307 12.66 6.29 18.68
CA PRO A 307 13.25 7.61 18.54
C PRO A 307 14.18 7.61 17.32
N VAL A 308 14.03 8.61 16.46
CA VAL A 308 14.93 8.82 15.32
C VAL A 308 16.22 9.44 15.86
N ALA A 309 17.12 8.60 16.37
CA ALA A 309 18.42 9.09 16.81
C ALA A 309 19.20 9.57 15.59
N ALA A 310 19.49 10.87 15.54
CA ALA A 310 20.38 11.47 14.57
C ALA A 310 21.84 11.09 14.89
N GLU A 311 22.18 9.80 14.86
CA GLU A 311 23.56 9.34 14.93
C GLU A 311 24.25 9.68 13.59
N VAL A 312 24.71 10.93 13.47
CA VAL A 312 25.52 11.41 12.36
C VAL A 312 26.98 11.18 12.73
N GLY A 313 27.51 10.01 12.38
CA GLY A 313 28.89 9.67 12.70
C GLY A 313 29.45 8.45 11.99
N ASP A 314 28.59 7.57 11.47
CA ASP A 314 29.06 6.40 10.75
C ASP A 314 29.37 6.72 9.29
N ARG A 315 30.25 5.90 8.71
CA ARG A 315 30.56 5.94 7.28
C ARG A 315 29.46 5.32 6.43
N PHE A 316 28.58 4.52 7.01
CA PHE A 316 27.61 3.75 6.25
C PHE A 316 26.20 3.98 6.79
N GLN A 317 25.28 4.38 5.91
CA GLN A 317 23.90 4.67 6.29
C GLN A 317 22.90 4.27 5.18
N PRO A 318 21.86 3.49 5.53
CA PRO A 318 20.71 3.32 4.65
C PRO A 318 19.81 4.55 4.70
N TYR A 319 19.28 4.94 3.53
CA TYR A 319 18.24 5.94 3.37
C TYR A 319 17.06 5.34 2.64
N PRO A 320 15.83 5.44 3.17
CA PRO A 320 14.68 5.02 2.40
C PRO A 320 14.55 5.95 1.18
N ILE A 321 14.28 5.38 0.00
CA ILE A 321 14.04 6.12 -1.25
C ILE A 321 12.78 5.65 -1.97
N ALA A 322 12.07 4.67 -1.42
CA ALA A 322 10.85 4.11 -2.03
C ALA A 322 9.77 5.17 -2.30
N TYR A 323 9.63 6.17 -1.42
CA TYR A 323 8.73 7.30 -1.63
C TYR A 323 9.10 8.16 -2.85
N LEU A 324 10.30 7.99 -3.40
CA LEU A 324 10.78 8.65 -4.60
C LEU A 324 10.77 7.74 -5.84
N THR A 325 11.02 6.44 -5.64
CA THR A 325 11.26 5.47 -6.72
C THR A 325 10.03 4.64 -7.10
N GLN A 326 9.10 4.42 -6.16
CA GLN A 326 8.02 3.45 -6.40
C GLN A 326 6.98 3.98 -7.38
N SER A 327 6.62 3.11 -8.32
CA SER A 327 5.45 3.25 -9.17
C SER A 327 4.16 2.97 -8.35
N PHE A 328 3.07 3.62 -8.73
CA PHE A 328 1.76 3.24 -8.22
C PHE A 328 1.35 1.91 -8.85
N MET A 329 1.20 0.86 -8.04
CA MET A 329 0.38 -0.27 -8.43
C MET A 329 -1.04 0.29 -8.49
N ARG A 330 -1.63 0.28 -9.68
CA ARG A 330 -3.06 0.51 -9.82
C ARG A 330 -3.78 -0.58 -9.02
N LEU A 331 -4.90 -0.24 -8.40
CA LEU A 331 -5.91 -1.21 -8.04
C LEU A 331 -6.11 -2.06 -9.30
N PRO A 332 -6.16 -3.41 -9.17
CA PRO A 332 -6.53 -4.24 -10.31
C PRO A 332 -7.77 -3.59 -10.90
N THR A 333 -7.74 -3.34 -12.22
CA THR A 333 -8.88 -2.73 -12.89
C THR A 333 -10.05 -3.61 -12.53
N LEU A 334 -10.99 -3.08 -11.74
CA LEU A 334 -12.19 -3.84 -11.45
C LEU A 334 -12.78 -4.09 -12.83
N ASP A 335 -12.80 -5.36 -13.25
CA ASP A 335 -13.66 -5.74 -14.34
C ASP A 335 -15.06 -5.63 -13.74
N LEU A 336 -15.66 -4.45 -13.90
CA LEU A 336 -16.97 -4.09 -13.33
C LEU A 336 -18.11 -4.94 -13.95
N GLY A 337 -17.79 -6.06 -14.61
CA GLY A 337 -18.70 -6.88 -15.41
C GLY A 337 -19.14 -6.18 -16.70
N LEU A 338 -18.43 -5.13 -17.13
CA LEU A 338 -18.94 -4.17 -18.13
C LEU A 338 -18.60 -4.53 -19.57
N ASN A 339 -17.91 -5.65 -19.81
CA ASN A 339 -17.56 -6.10 -21.16
C ASN A 339 -17.81 -7.60 -21.33
N PRO A 340 -19.07 -8.04 -21.51
CA PRO A 340 -19.41 -9.47 -21.57
C PRO A 340 -18.78 -10.23 -22.75
N ARG A 341 -18.06 -9.57 -23.68
CA ARG A 341 -17.48 -10.20 -24.89
C ARG A 341 -16.25 -9.47 -25.46
N ARG A 342 -15.15 -9.36 -24.70
CA ARG A 342 -13.84 -9.19 -25.36
C ARG A 342 -13.06 -10.51 -25.33
N PRO A 343 -13.00 -11.25 -26.45
CA PRO A 343 -12.09 -12.38 -26.57
C PRO A 343 -10.66 -11.81 -26.58
N ASP A 344 -9.92 -12.01 -25.48
CA ASP A 344 -8.46 -11.95 -25.29
C ASP A 344 -7.66 -10.77 -25.89
N GLY A 345 -8.33 -9.75 -26.41
CA GLY A 345 -7.74 -8.55 -26.99
C GLY A 345 -7.48 -7.52 -25.90
N GLY A 346 -6.41 -7.73 -25.13
CA GLY A 346 -5.93 -6.80 -24.12
C GLY A 346 -5.70 -5.41 -24.70
N SER A 347 -6.68 -4.50 -24.56
CA SER A 347 -6.39 -3.08 -24.49
C SER A 347 -5.85 -2.78 -23.09
N GLY A 348 -4.75 -3.45 -22.73
CA GLY A 348 -3.93 -3.03 -21.62
C GLY A 348 -3.47 -1.63 -21.96
N PHE A 349 -3.82 -0.65 -21.13
CA PHE A 349 -2.93 0.49 -20.99
C PHE A 349 -1.55 -0.12 -20.81
N ARG A 350 -0.63 0.18 -21.73
CA ARG A 350 0.76 -0.24 -21.60
C ARG A 350 1.15 0.22 -20.20
N GLU A 351 1.43 -0.73 -19.32
CA GLU A 351 2.02 -0.50 -18.02
C GLU A 351 3.37 0.13 -18.31
N GLU A 352 3.39 1.43 -18.57
CA GLU A 352 4.60 2.18 -18.38
C GLU A 352 4.69 2.30 -16.86
N PRO A 353 5.61 1.58 -16.20
CA PRO A 353 5.91 1.86 -14.81
C PRO A 353 6.30 3.33 -14.80
N THR A 354 5.39 4.18 -14.36
CA THR A 354 5.67 5.59 -14.11
C THR A 354 6.44 5.67 -12.80
N GLY A 355 7.55 4.92 -12.71
CA GLY A 355 8.57 5.14 -11.69
C GLY A 355 9.07 6.56 -11.89
N TYR A 356 8.86 7.41 -10.90
CA TYR A 356 9.07 8.84 -11.05
C TYR A 356 10.54 9.22 -11.10
N VAL A 357 11.41 8.40 -10.50
CA VAL A 357 12.88 8.49 -10.56
C VAL A 357 13.41 7.09 -10.28
N SER A 358 14.21 6.52 -11.17
CA SER A 358 14.94 5.28 -10.90
C SER A 358 15.94 5.47 -9.75
N GLY A 359 16.30 4.39 -9.05
CA GLY A 359 17.34 4.46 -8.01
C GLY A 359 18.66 5.05 -8.54
N SER A 360 19.02 4.74 -9.79
CA SER A 360 20.18 5.32 -10.49
C SER A 360 20.06 6.83 -10.70
N GLU A 361 18.89 7.33 -11.09
CA GLU A 361 18.70 8.78 -11.26
C GLU A 361 18.78 9.53 -9.92
N ILE A 362 18.31 8.91 -8.81
CA ILE A 362 18.51 9.47 -7.47
C ILE A 362 20.00 9.57 -7.14
N VAL A 363 20.78 8.54 -7.46
CA VAL A 363 22.25 8.57 -7.31
C VAL A 363 22.85 9.72 -8.11
N ASP A 364 22.43 9.92 -9.36
CA ASP A 364 22.93 11.02 -10.20
C ASP A 364 22.49 12.40 -9.70
N PHE A 365 21.30 12.51 -9.11
CA PHE A 365 20.85 13.75 -8.46
C PHE A 365 21.67 14.06 -7.21
N ILE A 366 21.96 13.05 -6.37
CA ILE A 366 22.80 13.23 -5.18
C ILE A 366 24.22 13.60 -5.59
N ARG A 367 24.80 12.92 -6.59
CA ARG A 367 26.14 13.24 -7.09
C ARG A 367 26.26 14.68 -7.59
N ARG A 368 25.21 15.22 -8.21
CA ARG A 368 25.15 16.60 -8.70
C ARG A 368 24.80 17.62 -7.62
N GLY A 369 23.96 17.26 -6.65
CA GLY A 369 23.41 18.17 -5.65
C GLY A 369 24.20 18.24 -4.34
N VAL A 370 24.87 17.15 -3.96
CA VAL A 370 25.64 17.04 -2.72
C VAL A 370 27.12 17.10 -3.11
N THR A 371 27.76 18.27 -3.02
CA THR A 371 29.23 18.42 -3.16
C THR A 371 29.89 17.57 -4.30
N PRO A 372 29.67 17.92 -5.57
CA PRO A 372 30.06 17.10 -6.73
C PRO A 372 31.53 16.70 -6.82
N ARG A 373 32.42 17.50 -6.24
CA ARG A 373 33.87 17.26 -6.28
C ARG A 373 34.32 16.05 -5.45
N TRP A 374 33.45 15.52 -4.60
CA TRP A 374 33.81 14.46 -3.65
C TRP A 374 33.40 13.07 -4.15
N TRP A 375 32.42 12.98 -5.06
CA TRP A 375 32.03 11.71 -5.67
C TRP A 375 33.04 11.34 -6.77
N GLY A 376 33.86 10.33 -6.51
CA GLY A 376 34.92 9.89 -7.43
C GLY A 376 36.21 9.47 -6.74
N GLU A 377 36.39 9.83 -5.46
CA GLU A 377 37.38 9.19 -4.61
C GLU A 377 36.89 7.78 -4.25
N ASN A 378 37.77 6.77 -4.25
CA ASN A 378 37.49 5.35 -3.95
C ASN A 378 36.88 5.08 -2.56
N LEU A 379 36.47 6.11 -1.82
CA LEU A 379 35.97 6.05 -0.46
C LEU A 379 34.48 6.36 -0.35
N TYR A 380 33.83 6.77 -1.44
CA TYR A 380 32.43 7.19 -1.44
C TYR A 380 31.59 6.36 -2.39
N GLU A 381 30.55 5.71 -1.86
CA GLU A 381 29.66 4.86 -2.62
C GLU A 381 28.20 5.25 -2.41
N LEU A 382 27.43 5.19 -3.49
CA LEU A 382 25.97 5.32 -3.50
C LEU A 382 25.44 4.09 -4.24
N SER A 383 24.76 3.21 -3.51
CA SER A 383 24.28 1.93 -4.04
C SER A 383 22.77 1.83 -3.83
N PRO A 384 21.95 2.06 -4.87
CA PRO A 384 20.50 1.93 -4.77
C PRO A 384 20.16 0.44 -4.80
N GLN A 385 19.43 -0.02 -3.79
CA GLN A 385 18.96 -1.39 -3.67
C GLN A 385 17.48 -1.39 -3.32
N ARG A 386 16.64 -1.76 -4.29
CA ARG A 386 15.17 -1.76 -4.18
C ARG A 386 14.64 -0.40 -3.73
N ASP A 387 14.27 -0.33 -2.44
CA ASP A 387 13.60 0.80 -1.79
C ASP A 387 14.53 1.62 -0.89
N TRP A 388 15.82 1.26 -0.85
CA TRP A 388 16.84 1.87 -0.02
C TRP A 388 18.03 2.36 -0.86
N LEU A 389 18.59 3.48 -0.46
CA LEU A 389 19.86 3.99 -0.92
C LEU A 389 20.91 3.76 0.17
N TRP A 390 21.88 2.92 -0.11
CA TRP A 390 23.04 2.73 0.74
C TRP A 390 24.08 3.78 0.42
N VAL A 391 24.52 4.50 1.44
CA VAL A 391 25.52 5.56 1.31
C VAL A 391 26.71 5.19 2.16
N ALA A 392 27.86 5.02 1.53
CA ALA A 392 29.16 4.93 2.19
C ALA A 392 29.84 6.29 2.08
N ALA A 393 29.78 7.16 3.09
CA ALA A 393 30.40 8.48 3.05
C ALA A 393 30.75 9.09 4.42
N GLY A 394 31.42 10.25 4.42
CA GLY A 394 31.75 10.95 5.67
C GLY A 394 30.51 11.59 6.32
N PRO A 395 30.56 11.96 7.62
CA PRO A 395 29.42 12.58 8.32
C PRO A 395 28.85 13.83 7.63
N GLU A 396 29.70 14.66 7.02
CA GLU A 396 29.26 15.84 6.27
C GLU A 396 28.46 15.49 5.02
N HIS A 397 28.82 14.39 4.34
CA HIS A 397 28.10 13.89 3.17
C HIS A 397 26.76 13.31 3.58
N HIS A 398 26.72 12.57 4.69
CA HIS A 398 25.45 12.08 5.24
C HIS A 398 24.50 13.23 5.56
N ARG A 399 24.99 14.35 6.12
CA ARG A 399 24.16 15.56 6.29
C ARG A 399 23.69 16.11 4.95
N GLY A 400 24.57 16.18 3.96
CA GLY A 400 24.23 16.61 2.60
C GLY A 400 23.14 15.74 1.96
N VAL A 401 23.27 14.42 2.04
CA VAL A 401 22.29 13.45 1.54
C VAL A 401 20.97 13.56 2.31
N THR A 402 21.00 13.61 3.64
CA THR A 402 19.79 13.81 4.47
C THR A 402 19.06 15.09 4.08
N ASN A 403 19.79 16.20 3.94
CA ASN A 403 19.22 17.49 3.56
C ASN A 403 18.64 17.45 2.14
N PHE A 404 19.35 16.82 1.20
CA PHE A 404 18.93 16.67 -0.18
C PHE A 404 17.66 15.82 -0.31
N LEU A 405 17.68 14.60 0.26
CA LEU A 405 16.52 13.69 0.26
C LEU A 405 15.33 14.27 1.03
N GLY A 406 15.59 14.98 2.13
CA GLY A 406 14.56 15.71 2.87
C GLY A 406 13.98 16.87 2.06
N ALA A 407 14.80 17.62 1.32
CA ALA A 407 14.32 18.70 0.45
C ALA A 407 13.50 18.15 -0.73
N LEU A 408 13.98 17.09 -1.37
CA LEU A 408 13.25 16.38 -2.43
C LEU A 408 11.95 15.76 -1.91
N GLY A 409 11.99 15.22 -0.70
CA GLY A 409 10.80 14.75 0.00
C GLY A 409 9.84 15.88 0.31
N ARG A 410 10.29 17.06 0.75
CA ARG A 410 9.41 18.23 1.00
C ARG A 410 8.83 18.82 -0.27
N SER A 411 9.58 18.84 -1.38
CA SER A 411 9.04 19.33 -2.65
C SER A 411 7.93 18.41 -3.19
N ARG A 412 8.04 17.09 -2.94
CA ARG A 412 7.01 16.09 -3.30
C ARG A 412 5.87 15.97 -2.31
N ALA A 413 6.16 16.02 -1.02
CA ALA A 413 5.20 15.95 0.09
C ALA A 413 4.29 17.19 0.19
N ARG A 414 4.15 17.97 -0.89
CA ARG A 414 3.08 18.95 -0.99
C ARG A 414 1.78 18.16 -1.13
N SER A 415 1.10 18.02 0.00
CA SER A 415 -0.21 17.38 0.04
C SER A 415 -1.19 18.15 -0.84
N VAL A 416 -1.66 17.49 -1.88
CA VAL A 416 -2.79 17.89 -2.70
C VAL A 416 -4.02 17.19 -2.14
N THR A 417 -5.03 17.97 -1.80
CA THR A 417 -6.34 17.41 -1.48
C THR A 417 -7.18 17.42 -2.74
N ALA A 418 -7.70 16.26 -3.09
CA ALA A 418 -8.65 16.13 -4.18
C ALA A 418 -10.05 15.87 -3.59
N GLU A 419 -10.98 16.75 -3.97
CA GLU A 419 -12.41 16.61 -3.72
C GLU A 419 -13.08 16.29 -5.05
N VAL A 420 -13.72 15.12 -5.15
CA VAL A 420 -14.44 14.72 -6.36
C VAL A 420 -15.91 14.54 -6.03
N MET A 421 -16.73 15.36 -6.66
CA MET A 421 -18.18 15.28 -6.54
C MET A 421 -18.75 14.78 -7.86
N VAL A 422 -19.30 13.57 -7.85
CA VAL A 422 -20.08 13.03 -8.97
C VAL A 422 -21.55 13.12 -8.60
N VAL A 423 -22.32 13.81 -9.43
CA VAL A 423 -23.76 14.01 -9.19
C VAL A 423 -24.56 13.55 -10.39
N THR A 424 -25.52 12.67 -10.10
CA THR A 424 -26.50 12.23 -11.09
C THR A 424 -27.71 13.14 -11.01
N LEU A 425 -28.07 13.73 -12.14
CA LEU A 425 -29.21 14.65 -12.26
C LEU A 425 -30.28 14.02 -13.14
N ALA A 426 -31.55 14.26 -12.82
CA ALA A 426 -32.63 13.98 -13.75
C ALA A 426 -32.45 14.83 -15.02
N SER A 427 -32.76 14.29 -16.21
CA SER A 427 -32.57 15.01 -17.48
C SER A 427 -33.27 16.37 -17.53
N ARG A 428 -34.39 16.53 -16.81
CA ARG A 428 -35.09 17.81 -16.67
C ARG A 428 -34.30 18.83 -15.85
N ALA A 429 -33.67 18.40 -14.75
CA ALA A 429 -32.82 19.27 -13.93
C ALA A 429 -31.57 19.71 -14.70
N LEU A 430 -31.04 18.87 -15.60
CA LEU A 430 -29.90 19.25 -16.46
C LEU A 430 -30.22 20.43 -17.38
N ALA A 431 -31.45 20.49 -17.91
CA ALA A 431 -31.89 21.58 -18.77
C ALA A 431 -31.99 22.91 -18.01
N ASP A 432 -32.37 22.87 -16.73
CA ASP A 432 -32.50 24.04 -15.86
C ASP A 432 -31.14 24.60 -15.41
N ILE A 433 -30.06 23.79 -15.49
CA ILE A 433 -28.72 24.18 -15.06
C ILE A 433 -28.03 25.09 -16.09
N GLY A 434 -28.39 24.97 -17.38
CA GLY A 434 -27.71 25.69 -18.46
C GLY A 434 -26.19 25.48 -18.47
N PRO A 435 -25.42 26.26 -19.26
CA PRO A 435 -23.97 26.29 -19.13
C PRO A 435 -23.60 27.10 -17.87
N ALA A 436 -23.75 26.50 -16.69
CA ALA A 436 -23.37 27.13 -15.42
C ALA A 436 -21.89 27.57 -15.47
N ARG A 437 -21.61 28.85 -15.17
CA ARG A 437 -20.27 29.47 -15.32
C ARG A 437 -19.49 29.62 -14.00
N GLY A 438 -19.92 29.01 -12.89
CA GLY A 438 -19.24 29.18 -11.59
C GLY A 438 -19.36 28.00 -10.64
N LEU A 439 -18.26 27.71 -9.94
CA LEU A 439 -18.09 26.61 -8.98
C LEU A 439 -19.08 26.70 -7.80
N GLU A 440 -19.47 27.92 -7.40
CA GLU A 440 -20.41 28.14 -6.30
C GLU A 440 -21.88 27.87 -6.70
N GLN A 441 -22.26 28.19 -7.94
CA GLN A 441 -23.57 27.80 -8.49
C GLN A 441 -23.68 26.29 -8.62
N LEU A 442 -22.61 25.63 -9.08
CA LEU A 442 -22.52 24.16 -9.04
C LEU A 442 -22.72 23.68 -7.61
N ARG A 443 -21.93 24.11 -6.62
CA ARG A 443 -22.11 23.72 -5.21
C ARG A 443 -23.55 23.92 -4.70
N GLN A 444 -24.22 25.01 -5.07
CA GLN A 444 -25.61 25.26 -4.68
C GLN A 444 -26.59 24.26 -5.33
N ILE A 445 -26.40 23.94 -6.61
CA ILE A 445 -27.16 22.90 -7.32
C ILE A 445 -26.88 21.51 -6.71
N LEU A 446 -25.61 21.22 -6.38
CA LEU A 446 -25.20 19.97 -5.75
C LEU A 446 -25.80 19.84 -4.34
N ARG A 447 -26.16 20.93 -3.68
CA ARG A 447 -26.89 20.91 -2.39
C ARG A 447 -28.41 20.80 -2.57
N SER A 448 -28.94 20.99 -3.78
CA SER A 448 -30.38 20.97 -4.04
C SER A 448 -30.98 19.55 -3.94
N PRO A 449 -32.25 19.39 -3.52
CA PRO A 449 -32.94 18.10 -3.48
C PRO A 449 -33.12 17.42 -4.85
N ALA A 450 -32.82 18.12 -5.96
CA ALA A 450 -32.96 17.61 -7.31
C ALA A 450 -31.81 16.67 -7.74
N ALA A 451 -30.73 16.61 -6.96
CA ALA A 451 -29.66 15.64 -7.15
C ALA A 451 -30.16 14.24 -6.76
N LEU A 452 -30.17 13.30 -7.72
CA LEU A 452 -30.71 11.95 -7.52
C LEU A 452 -29.75 11.03 -6.78
N ARG A 453 -28.45 11.22 -7.00
CA ARG A 453 -27.36 10.53 -6.30
C ARG A 453 -26.18 11.46 -6.19
N ARG A 454 -25.55 11.47 -5.03
CA ARG A 454 -24.30 12.20 -4.79
C ARG A 454 -23.23 11.21 -4.39
N PHE A 455 -22.14 11.20 -5.12
CA PHE A 455 -20.91 10.54 -4.69
C PHE A 455 -19.89 11.63 -4.41
N HIS A 456 -19.35 11.63 -3.21
CA HIS A 456 -18.38 12.61 -2.75
C HIS A 456 -17.11 11.89 -2.31
N ALA A 457 -16.12 11.84 -3.17
CA ALA A 457 -14.81 11.29 -2.90
C ALA A 457 -13.88 12.36 -2.33
N VAL A 458 -13.10 11.99 -1.32
CA VAL A 458 -12.11 12.84 -0.68
C VAL A 458 -10.82 12.07 -0.48
N SER A 459 -9.71 12.63 -0.92
CA SER A 459 -8.40 12.06 -0.65
C SER A 459 -7.34 13.14 -0.52
N ALA A 460 -6.48 13.00 0.48
CA ALA A 460 -5.17 13.62 0.45
C ALA A 460 -4.20 12.73 -0.35
N THR A 461 -3.34 13.35 -1.16
CA THR A 461 -2.27 12.70 -1.92
C THR A 461 -1.10 13.65 -2.13
N GLU A 462 0.00 13.16 -2.66
CA GLU A 462 1.16 13.98 -3.02
C GLU A 462 1.16 14.33 -4.51
N ILE A 463 1.99 15.29 -4.91
CA ILE A 463 2.29 15.53 -6.34
C ILE A 463 3.05 14.33 -6.90
N GLY A 464 2.59 13.81 -8.04
CA GLY A 464 3.00 12.51 -8.56
C GLY A 464 2.37 11.34 -7.80
N GLY A 465 1.54 11.58 -6.79
CA GLY A 465 0.73 10.54 -6.18
C GLY A 465 -0.36 10.06 -7.13
N SER A 466 -0.85 8.83 -6.96
CA SER A 466 -2.10 8.40 -7.56
C SER A 466 -3.07 8.04 -6.45
N VAL A 467 -4.27 8.60 -6.58
CA VAL A 467 -5.43 8.27 -5.75
C VAL A 467 -6.36 7.44 -6.60
N GLU A 468 -6.85 6.35 -6.04
CA GLU A 468 -7.93 5.59 -6.62
C GLU A 468 -9.00 5.35 -5.56
N LEU A 469 -10.24 5.69 -5.90
CA LEU A 469 -11.37 5.66 -5.02
C LEU A 469 -12.51 4.95 -5.74
N LEU A 470 -13.01 3.89 -5.14
CA LEU A 470 -14.19 3.18 -5.59
C LEU A 470 -15.22 3.29 -4.46
N GLY A 471 -16.45 3.66 -4.79
CA GLY A 471 -17.56 3.51 -3.84
C GLY A 471 -18.86 3.20 -4.56
N GLY A 472 -19.58 2.22 -4.04
CA GLY A 472 -20.82 1.76 -4.62
C GLY A 472 -21.32 0.46 -4.02
N GLU A 473 -22.23 -0.17 -4.76
CA GLU A 473 -22.82 -1.45 -4.44
C GLU A 473 -22.29 -2.51 -5.42
N GLU A 474 -21.62 -3.53 -4.89
CA GLU A 474 -21.34 -4.76 -5.62
C GLU A 474 -22.50 -5.73 -5.38
N TYR A 475 -23.11 -6.26 -6.43
CA TYR A 475 -24.29 -7.10 -6.32
C TYR A 475 -24.22 -8.31 -7.25
N ALA A 476 -24.73 -9.44 -6.78
CA ALA A 476 -24.97 -10.60 -7.61
C ALA A 476 -26.32 -10.44 -8.35
N TYR A 477 -26.37 -10.89 -9.60
CA TYR A 477 -27.61 -10.98 -10.37
C TYR A 477 -27.67 -12.30 -11.14
N LEU A 478 -28.90 -12.73 -11.45
CA LEU A 478 -29.13 -13.88 -12.30
C LEU A 478 -29.01 -13.43 -13.76
N ARG A 479 -27.99 -13.89 -14.47
CA ARG A 479 -27.71 -13.50 -15.86
C ARG A 479 -28.66 -14.22 -16.81
N GLU A 480 -28.52 -15.54 -16.91
CA GLU A 480 -29.34 -16.41 -17.75
C GLU A 480 -29.46 -17.80 -17.08
N PHE A 481 -30.23 -18.67 -17.71
CA PHE A 481 -30.34 -20.07 -17.34
C PHE A 481 -29.65 -20.89 -18.42
N ASN A 482 -28.52 -21.53 -18.10
CA ASN A 482 -27.95 -22.49 -19.03
C ASN A 482 -28.81 -23.75 -18.99
N VAL A 483 -29.52 -23.99 -20.09
CA VAL A 483 -30.36 -25.18 -20.27
C VAL A 483 -29.49 -26.22 -20.97
N GLU A 484 -28.89 -27.12 -20.20
CA GLU A 484 -28.32 -28.32 -20.78
C GLU A 484 -29.43 -29.37 -20.95
N ILE A 485 -29.74 -29.68 -22.20
CA ILE A 485 -30.70 -30.73 -22.54
C ILE A 485 -29.95 -32.08 -22.53
N ALA A 486 -29.75 -32.65 -21.34
CA ALA A 486 -29.38 -34.05 -21.22
C ALA A 486 -30.65 -34.91 -21.35
N MET A 487 -30.64 -35.90 -22.26
CA MET A 487 -31.78 -36.77 -22.57
C MET A 487 -32.36 -37.45 -21.31
N GLY A 488 -33.33 -36.82 -20.66
CA GLY A 488 -34.08 -37.39 -19.52
C GLY A 488 -34.14 -36.53 -18.25
N SER A 489 -33.41 -35.43 -18.15
CA SER A 489 -33.52 -34.50 -17.01
C SER A 489 -33.32 -33.05 -17.46
N GLU A 490 -34.35 -32.21 -17.34
CA GLU A 490 -34.21 -30.76 -17.43
C GLU A 490 -33.58 -30.26 -16.13
N MET A 491 -32.25 -30.16 -16.12
CA MET A 491 -31.55 -29.42 -15.06
C MET A 491 -31.25 -28.03 -15.62
N VAL A 492 -31.82 -27.03 -14.97
CA VAL A 492 -31.64 -25.63 -15.34
C VAL A 492 -30.67 -25.04 -14.33
N GLU A 493 -29.43 -24.81 -14.73
CA GLU A 493 -28.44 -24.21 -13.86
C GLU A 493 -28.53 -22.67 -13.96
N PRO A 494 -28.83 -21.97 -12.86
CA PRO A 494 -28.84 -20.52 -12.85
C PRO A 494 -27.40 -19.99 -13.00
N GLU A 495 -27.13 -19.23 -14.05
CA GLU A 495 -25.86 -18.52 -14.20
C GLU A 495 -25.94 -17.22 -13.38
N VAL A 496 -25.17 -17.15 -12.30
CA VAL A 496 -25.03 -15.96 -11.46
C VAL A 496 -23.81 -15.19 -11.91
N ASP A 497 -23.99 -13.91 -12.17
CA ASP A 497 -22.92 -12.97 -12.50
C ASP A 497 -22.91 -11.84 -11.48
N THR A 498 -21.86 -11.02 -11.47
CA THR A 498 -21.75 -9.88 -10.56
C THR A 498 -21.72 -8.57 -11.33
N GLY A 499 -22.26 -7.54 -10.70
CA GLY A 499 -22.28 -6.18 -11.25
C GLY A 499 -21.89 -5.19 -10.18
N PHE A 500 -21.47 -4.01 -10.63
CA PHE A 500 -21.17 -2.88 -9.75
C PHE A 500 -22.02 -1.67 -10.13
N SER A 501 -22.65 -1.07 -9.12
CA SER A 501 -23.37 0.19 -9.24
C SER A 501 -22.71 1.22 -8.33
N GLY A 502 -21.96 2.15 -8.91
CA GLY A 502 -21.24 3.16 -8.14
C GLY A 502 -20.34 4.03 -9.00
N VAL A 503 -19.32 4.58 -8.35
CA VAL A 503 -18.35 5.48 -8.96
C VAL A 503 -16.95 4.97 -8.69
N TYR A 504 -16.13 4.94 -9.74
CA TYR A 504 -14.70 4.81 -9.70
C TYR A 504 -14.06 6.13 -10.09
N VAL A 505 -13.10 6.59 -9.30
CA VAL A 505 -12.36 7.82 -9.49
C VAL A 505 -10.89 7.50 -9.37
N GLN A 506 -10.12 7.85 -10.39
CA GLN A 506 -8.67 7.84 -10.35
C GLN A 506 -8.18 9.26 -10.60
N LEU A 507 -7.29 9.74 -9.73
CA LEU A 507 -6.71 11.07 -9.80
C LEU A 507 -5.20 10.95 -9.67
N ARG A 508 -4.49 11.80 -10.38
CA ARG A 508 -3.04 11.91 -10.31
C ARG A 508 -2.63 13.36 -10.50
N PRO A 509 -2.35 14.09 -9.42
CA PRO A 509 -1.74 15.40 -9.54
C PRO A 509 -0.34 15.25 -10.15
N THR A 510 -0.04 15.94 -11.24
CA THR A 510 1.19 15.74 -12.02
C THR A 510 2.24 16.79 -11.70
N GLU A 511 1.88 18.07 -11.76
CA GLU A 511 2.78 19.21 -11.57
C GLU A 511 2.08 20.33 -10.80
N LEU A 512 2.84 21.10 -10.02
CA LEU A 512 2.37 22.33 -9.37
C LEU A 512 3.30 23.48 -9.75
N THR A 513 2.83 24.36 -10.64
CA THR A 513 3.58 25.50 -11.15
C THR A 513 2.93 26.79 -10.66
N GLY A 514 3.51 27.40 -9.62
CA GLY A 514 2.88 28.50 -8.90
C GLY A 514 1.60 28.02 -8.21
N ASP A 515 0.47 28.60 -8.59
CA ASP A 515 -0.87 28.23 -8.09
C ASP A 515 -1.63 27.30 -9.05
N GLN A 516 -1.02 26.86 -10.16
CA GLN A 516 -1.62 25.95 -11.13
C GLN A 516 -1.23 24.51 -10.84
N LEU A 517 -2.21 23.61 -10.83
CA LEU A 517 -2.03 22.19 -10.54
C LEU A 517 -2.46 21.37 -11.77
N GLY A 518 -1.50 20.70 -12.40
CA GLY A 518 -1.77 19.67 -13.38
C GLY A 518 -2.44 18.45 -12.73
N LEU A 519 -3.53 17.95 -13.30
CA LEU A 519 -4.28 16.82 -12.79
C LEU A 519 -4.71 15.88 -13.93
N ASP A 520 -4.18 14.66 -13.92
CA ASP A 520 -4.75 13.58 -14.71
C ASP A 520 -5.91 12.95 -13.93
N TYR A 521 -7.02 12.69 -14.61
CA TYR A 521 -8.18 12.05 -13.99
C TYR A 521 -8.81 10.99 -14.90
N ARG A 522 -9.48 10.04 -14.26
CA ARG A 522 -10.38 9.08 -14.88
C ARG A 522 -11.56 8.86 -13.95
N ILE A 523 -12.76 9.04 -14.45
CA ILE A 523 -14.01 8.82 -13.71
C ILE A 523 -14.85 7.82 -14.49
N GLU A 524 -15.30 6.78 -13.80
CA GLU A 524 -16.23 5.79 -14.35
C GLU A 524 -17.43 5.71 -13.45
N THR A 525 -18.63 5.75 -14.04
CA THR A 525 -19.87 5.55 -13.30
C THR A 525 -20.60 4.35 -13.87
N GLY A 526 -21.08 3.48 -12.99
CA GLY A 526 -21.92 2.34 -13.32
C GLY A 526 -23.21 2.43 -12.53
N GLY A 527 -24.33 2.12 -13.17
CA GLY A 527 -25.61 1.98 -12.48
C GLY A 527 -26.25 0.65 -12.87
N ARG A 528 -27.10 0.13 -11.98
CA ARG A 528 -27.77 -1.15 -12.15
C ARG A 528 -28.54 -1.27 -13.47
N ASP A 529 -29.11 -0.14 -13.93
CA ASP A 529 -29.97 -0.06 -15.11
C ASP A 529 -29.47 0.99 -16.15
N THR A 530 -28.26 1.51 -16.00
CA THR A 530 -27.76 2.64 -16.82
C THR A 530 -26.47 2.28 -17.54
N MET A 531 -26.32 2.76 -18.77
CA MET A 531 -25.05 2.65 -19.50
C MET A 531 -23.90 3.26 -18.70
N THR A 532 -22.77 2.57 -18.67
CA THR A 532 -21.54 3.08 -18.09
C THR A 532 -21.09 4.33 -18.84
N THR A 533 -20.73 5.36 -18.08
CA THR A 533 -20.01 6.51 -18.64
C THR A 533 -18.56 6.46 -18.18
N ARG A 534 -17.65 6.77 -19.11
CA ARG A 534 -16.21 6.86 -18.86
C ARG A 534 -15.73 8.21 -19.36
N ASP A 535 -15.06 8.93 -18.48
CA ASP A 535 -14.39 10.18 -18.80
C ASP A 535 -12.94 10.12 -18.33
N ALA A 536 -12.03 10.65 -19.15
CA ALA A 536 -10.60 10.69 -18.84
C ALA A 536 -9.95 11.87 -19.54
N GLY A 537 -9.09 12.59 -18.83
CA GLY A 537 -8.39 13.75 -19.38
C GLY A 537 -7.31 14.28 -18.45
N THR A 538 -6.70 15.37 -18.90
CA THR A 538 -5.72 16.15 -18.14
C THR A 538 -6.27 17.56 -17.99
N LEU A 539 -6.24 18.09 -16.76
CA LEU A 539 -6.55 19.48 -16.43
C LEU A 539 -5.25 20.20 -16.09
N GLU A 540 -5.10 21.45 -16.52
CA GLU A 540 -3.97 22.34 -16.19
C GLU A 540 -4.40 23.52 -15.31
#